data_AF-A0A6I6JEA5-F1
#
_entry.id   AF-A0A6I6JEA5-F1
#
_cell.length_a   1.000
_cell.length_b   1.000
_cell.length_c   1.000
_cell.angle_alpha   90.00
_cell.angle_beta   90.00
_cell.angle_gamma   90.00
#
_symmetry.space_group_name_H-M   'P 1'
#
loop_
_entity.id
_entity.type
_entity.pdbx_description
1 polymer ?
#
loop_
_entity_poly.entity_id
_entity_poly.type
_entity_poly.pdbx_seq_one_letter_code
_entity_poly.pdbx_strand_id
1 'polypeptide(L)'
;MSHEEAELRKFVCLSTLLLLLLAALPAMAESAKCNAIPWGEPLTAVEQIQYSHTADGIRYYKVTKVEACGISKIEDTRVTYGFRENRLYTTIVEIDKAKDVQKVVSLLVDEYGLPDTKKDSGWDVYRWENDKLKIKLKSQYTTDRIKIGMYYKPLMPK
;
A
#
# COMPACT_ATOMS: atom_id res chain seq x y z
N MET A 1 -16.25 41.27 57.16
CA MET A 1 -15.22 40.23 56.94
C MET A 1 -15.96 38.90 56.79
N SER A 2 -16.11 38.27 55.63
CA SER A 2 -15.46 38.44 54.33
C SER A 2 -16.40 37.82 53.27
N HIS A 3 -17.39 38.57 52.77
CA HIS A 3 -18.26 38.13 51.68
C HIS A 3 -17.61 38.32 50.29
N GLU A 4 -16.44 39.00 50.28
CA GLU A 4 -15.66 39.39 49.11
C GLU A 4 -14.63 38.33 48.69
N GLU A 5 -14.20 37.45 49.60
CA GLU A 5 -13.23 36.38 49.30
C GLU A 5 -13.85 35.13 48.64
N ALA A 6 -15.18 35.01 48.65
CA ALA A 6 -15.88 33.87 48.05
C ALA A 6 -15.99 33.97 46.52
N GLU A 7 -15.94 35.19 45.96
CA GLU A 7 -16.12 35.43 44.52
C GLU A 7 -14.79 35.42 43.75
N LEU A 8 -13.68 35.85 44.38
CA LEU A 8 -12.35 35.80 43.74
C LEU A 8 -11.85 34.37 43.51
N ARG A 9 -12.19 33.41 44.39
CA ARG A 9 -11.77 32.01 44.23
C ARG A 9 -12.45 31.31 43.05
N LYS A 10 -13.64 31.75 42.64
CA LYS A 10 -14.39 31.16 41.51
C LYS A 10 -13.84 31.61 40.15
N PHE A 11 -13.38 32.86 40.04
CA PHE A 11 -12.83 33.40 38.79
C PHE A 11 -11.42 32.88 38.45
N VAL A 12 -10.60 32.58 39.47
CA VAL A 12 -9.24 32.06 39.27
C VAL A 12 -9.24 30.58 38.83
N CYS A 13 -10.23 29.78 39.24
CA CYS A 13 -10.36 28.39 38.79
C CYS A 13 -11.02 28.25 37.41
N LEU A 14 -11.90 29.17 37.02
CA LEU A 14 -12.60 29.06 35.73
C LEU A 14 -11.70 29.43 34.53
N SER A 15 -10.72 30.31 34.73
CA SER A 15 -9.81 30.78 33.67
C SER A 15 -8.66 29.82 33.39
N THR A 16 -8.23 29.01 34.36
CA THR A 16 -7.17 28.01 34.20
C THR A 16 -7.66 26.72 33.53
N LEU A 17 -8.96 26.40 33.62
CA LEU A 17 -9.52 25.20 32.99
C LEU A 17 -9.77 25.39 31.47
N LEU A 18 -10.00 26.62 31.00
CA LEU A 18 -10.31 26.89 29.59
C LEU A 18 -9.05 26.93 28.69
N LEU A 19 -7.88 27.22 29.26
CA LEU A 19 -6.60 27.22 28.53
C LEU A 19 -6.00 25.82 28.30
N LEU A 20 -6.45 24.81 29.05
CA LEU A 20 -6.02 23.41 28.90
C LEU A 20 -6.78 22.63 27.82
N LEU A 21 -7.88 23.18 27.27
CA LEU A 21 -8.65 22.52 26.21
C LEU A 21 -8.16 22.83 24.78
N LEU A 22 -7.17 23.71 24.59
CA LEU A 22 -6.75 24.16 23.25
C LEU A 22 -5.58 23.38 22.62
N ALA A 23 -5.04 22.35 23.27
CA ALA A 23 -3.80 21.69 22.84
C ALA A 23 -3.96 20.26 22.29
N ALA A 24 -5.17 19.84 21.91
CA ALA A 24 -5.40 18.54 21.27
C ALA A 24 -5.96 18.71 19.85
N LEU A 25 -5.24 19.44 19.00
CA LEU A 25 -5.41 19.21 17.56
C LEU A 25 -4.79 17.84 17.29
N PRO A 26 -5.57 16.82 16.87
CA PRO A 26 -4.96 15.63 16.31
C PRO A 26 -4.13 16.12 15.12
N ALA A 27 -2.82 15.93 15.19
CA ALA A 27 -1.99 15.97 14.00
C ALA A 27 -2.53 14.87 13.10
N MET A 28 -3.44 15.22 12.20
CA MET A 28 -3.81 14.34 11.11
C MET A 28 -2.55 14.21 10.28
N ALA A 29 -1.80 13.14 10.54
CA ALA A 29 -0.73 12.69 9.70
C ALA A 29 -1.34 12.52 8.31
N GLU A 30 -1.10 13.50 7.45
CA GLU A 30 -1.47 13.45 6.05
C GLU A 30 -0.70 12.27 5.48
N SER A 31 -1.37 11.11 5.41
CA SER A 31 -0.79 9.92 4.82
C SER A 31 -0.42 10.30 3.39
N ALA A 32 0.88 10.41 3.10
CA ALA A 32 1.38 10.77 1.79
C ALA A 32 0.57 10.02 0.73
N LYS A 33 -0.25 10.76 -0.03
CA LYS A 33 -1.14 10.19 -1.05
C LYS A 33 -0.27 9.44 -2.04
N CYS A 34 -0.30 8.13 -1.95
CA CYS A 34 0.44 7.27 -2.85
C CYS A 34 -0.19 7.40 -4.24
N ASN A 35 0.55 7.93 -5.22
CA ASN A 35 0.09 8.11 -6.59
C ASN A 35 0.12 6.78 -7.38
N ALA A 36 -0.36 5.69 -6.78
CA ALA A 36 -0.56 4.45 -7.50
C ALA A 36 -1.69 4.66 -8.51
N ILE A 37 -1.47 4.27 -9.77
CA ILE A 37 -2.48 4.41 -10.82
C ILE A 37 -3.70 3.54 -10.45
N PRO A 38 -4.91 4.10 -10.47
CA PRO A 38 -6.11 3.34 -10.19
C PRO A 38 -6.29 2.15 -11.14
N TRP A 39 -6.87 1.07 -10.62
CA TRP A 39 -7.18 -0.11 -11.44
C TRP A 39 -8.15 0.23 -12.57
N GLY A 40 -7.89 -0.28 -13.77
CA GLY A 40 -8.74 -0.05 -14.94
C GLY A 40 -8.47 1.25 -15.70
N GLU A 41 -7.55 2.10 -15.24
CA GLU A 41 -7.12 3.31 -15.94
C GLU A 41 -6.43 2.99 -17.27
N PRO A 42 -6.55 3.85 -18.29
CA PRO A 42 -5.96 3.61 -19.59
C PRO A 42 -4.43 3.72 -19.53
N LEU A 43 -3.74 3.07 -20.48
CA LEU A 43 -2.29 3.19 -20.65
C LEU A 43 -1.81 4.64 -20.73
N THR A 44 -2.61 5.53 -21.31
CA THR A 44 -2.33 6.96 -21.46
C THR A 44 -2.33 7.74 -20.15
N ALA A 45 -2.88 7.19 -19.06
CA ALA A 45 -2.84 7.80 -17.73
C ALA A 45 -1.52 7.56 -17.00
N VAL A 46 -0.57 6.84 -17.62
CA VAL A 46 0.68 6.41 -17.00
C VAL A 46 1.86 6.97 -17.77
N GLU A 47 2.65 7.79 -17.09
CA GLU A 47 3.93 8.28 -17.61
C GLU A 47 5.09 7.39 -17.15
N GLN A 48 6.27 7.59 -17.75
CA GLN A 48 7.53 6.98 -17.30
C GLN A 48 7.46 5.45 -17.23
N ILE A 49 6.96 4.86 -18.31
CA ILE A 49 6.91 3.43 -18.52
C ILE A 49 7.60 3.05 -19.83
N GLN A 50 8.26 1.90 -19.82
CA GLN A 50 8.94 1.34 -20.99
C GLN A 50 8.31 0.01 -21.35
N TYR A 51 7.91 -0.15 -22.61
CA TYR A 51 7.39 -1.43 -23.11
C TYR A 51 8.39 -2.56 -22.86
N SER A 52 7.88 -3.70 -22.42
CA SER A 52 8.66 -4.90 -22.11
C SER A 52 8.34 -6.01 -23.10
N HIS A 53 7.10 -6.50 -23.07
CA HIS A 53 6.63 -7.60 -23.93
C HIS A 53 5.10 -7.67 -23.89
N THR A 54 4.53 -8.58 -24.68
CA THR A 54 3.10 -8.92 -24.65
C THR A 54 2.95 -10.42 -24.40
N ALA A 55 2.05 -10.82 -23.51
CA ALA A 55 1.71 -12.21 -23.25
C ALA A 55 0.23 -12.33 -22.85
N ASP A 56 -0.47 -13.36 -23.33
CA ASP A 56 -1.88 -13.65 -22.99
C ASP A 56 -2.84 -12.46 -23.18
N GLY A 57 -2.60 -11.64 -24.21
CA GLY A 57 -3.39 -10.43 -24.49
C GLY A 57 -3.11 -9.25 -23.55
N ILE A 58 -2.04 -9.33 -22.74
CA ILE A 58 -1.62 -8.31 -21.79
C ILE A 58 -0.32 -7.69 -22.29
N ARG A 59 -0.29 -6.36 -22.43
CA ARG A 59 0.93 -5.60 -22.73
C ARG A 59 1.60 -5.18 -21.43
N TYR A 60 2.86 -5.57 -21.26
CA TYR A 60 3.64 -5.30 -20.05
C TYR A 60 4.61 -4.15 -20.26
N TYR A 61 4.70 -3.30 -19.24
CA TYR A 61 5.58 -2.13 -19.23
C TYR A 61 6.31 -2.05 -17.89
N LYS A 62 7.62 -1.87 -17.95
CA LYS A 62 8.45 -1.59 -16.77
C LYS A 62 8.27 -0.13 -16.37
N VAL A 63 8.00 0.13 -15.09
CA VAL A 63 7.95 1.50 -14.57
C VAL A 63 9.38 1.99 -14.38
N THR A 64 9.76 3.08 -15.04
CA THR A 64 11.13 3.61 -15.01
C THR A 64 11.36 4.63 -13.91
N LYS A 65 10.28 5.20 -13.35
CA LYS A 65 10.32 6.00 -12.13
C LYS A 65 9.10 5.67 -11.29
N VAL A 66 9.34 5.09 -10.12
CA VAL A 66 8.29 4.83 -9.13
C VAL A 66 8.41 5.92 -8.08
N GLU A 67 7.38 6.74 -7.90
CA GLU A 67 7.27 7.48 -6.65
C GLU A 67 7.11 6.44 -5.54
N ALA A 68 8.09 6.35 -4.64
CA ALA A 68 8.20 5.25 -3.69
C ALA A 68 7.00 5.24 -2.74
N CYS A 69 6.10 4.28 -2.94
CA CYS A 69 4.83 4.16 -2.23
C CYS A 69 4.59 2.71 -1.78
N GLY A 70 4.11 2.50 -0.54
CA GLY A 70 3.85 1.17 0.00
C GLY A 70 5.03 0.21 -0.16
N ILE A 71 4.78 -0.96 -0.79
CA ILE A 71 5.79 -2.00 -1.06
C ILE A 71 6.91 -1.49 -1.98
N SER A 72 6.62 -0.52 -2.85
CA SER A 72 7.62 0.09 -3.74
C SER A 72 8.65 0.97 -3.02
N LYS A 73 8.52 1.18 -1.69
CA LYS A 73 9.54 1.83 -0.86
C LYS A 73 10.70 0.89 -0.50
N ILE A 74 10.56 -0.40 -0.74
CA ILE A 74 11.61 -1.37 -0.43
C ILE A 74 12.73 -1.21 -1.47
N GLU A 75 13.99 -1.22 -1.00
CA GLU A 75 15.16 -1.16 -1.87
C GLU A 75 15.11 -2.25 -2.96
N ASP A 76 15.70 -1.97 -4.12
CA ASP A 76 15.78 -2.90 -5.26
C ASP A 76 14.41 -3.41 -5.78
N THR A 77 13.33 -2.66 -5.52
CA THR A 77 12.01 -2.98 -6.05
C THR A 77 11.90 -2.62 -7.53
N ARG A 78 11.44 -3.57 -8.34
CA ARG A 78 11.03 -3.38 -9.72
C ARG A 78 9.52 -3.50 -9.85
N VAL A 79 8.89 -2.52 -10.49
CA VAL A 79 7.46 -2.51 -10.76
C VAL A 79 7.21 -2.68 -12.26
N THR A 80 6.30 -3.58 -12.60
CA THR A 80 5.81 -3.77 -13.97
C THR A 80 4.29 -3.66 -13.98
N TYR A 81 3.75 -2.84 -14.87
CA TYR A 81 2.31 -2.77 -15.14
C TYR A 81 1.95 -3.63 -16.35
N GLY A 82 0.83 -4.32 -16.26
CA GLY A 82 0.23 -5.08 -17.36
C GLY A 82 -1.14 -4.50 -17.71
N PHE A 83 -1.31 -4.18 -18.99
CA PHE A 83 -2.54 -3.61 -19.54
C PHE A 83 -3.26 -4.62 -20.41
N ARG A 84 -4.53 -4.88 -20.09
CA ARG A 84 -5.44 -5.71 -20.89
C ARG A 84 -6.53 -4.81 -21.45
N GLU A 85 -6.85 -4.93 -22.74
CA GLU A 85 -7.83 -4.04 -23.40
C GLU A 85 -7.55 -2.55 -23.15
N ASN A 86 -6.25 -2.19 -23.18
CA ASN A 86 -5.73 -0.85 -22.90
C ASN A 86 -5.97 -0.32 -21.46
N ARG A 87 -6.42 -1.16 -20.52
CA ARG A 87 -6.69 -0.79 -19.13
C ARG A 87 -5.75 -1.50 -18.16
N LEU A 88 -5.36 -0.82 -17.07
CA LEU A 88 -4.49 -1.38 -16.04
C LEU A 88 -5.16 -2.60 -15.41
N TYR A 89 -4.57 -3.77 -15.65
CA TYR A 89 -5.08 -5.05 -15.21
C TYR A 89 -4.23 -5.65 -14.09
N THR A 90 -2.89 -5.55 -14.19
CA THR A 90 -2.01 -6.18 -13.23
C THR A 90 -0.82 -5.30 -12.88
N THR A 91 -0.40 -5.37 -11.61
CA THR A 91 0.86 -4.83 -11.13
C THR A 91 1.70 -5.98 -10.61
N ILE A 92 2.93 -6.07 -11.10
CA ILE A 92 3.91 -7.05 -10.66
C ILE A 92 5.04 -6.30 -9.96
N VAL A 93 5.26 -6.64 -8.70
CA VAL A 93 6.34 -6.11 -7.88
C VAL A 93 7.34 -7.23 -7.65
N GLU A 94 8.59 -6.99 -8.03
CA GLU A 94 9.69 -7.91 -7.80
C GLU A 94 10.71 -7.23 -6.89
N ILE A 95 11.09 -7.91 -5.82
CA ILE A 95 12.10 -7.44 -4.87
C ILE A 95 13.19 -8.50 -4.85
N ASP A 96 14.37 -8.11 -5.30
CA ASP A 96 15.56 -8.94 -5.17
C ASP A 96 16.20 -8.69 -3.80
N LYS A 97 16.76 -9.73 -3.17
CA LYS A 97 17.45 -9.62 -1.88
C LYS A 97 16.59 -8.96 -0.80
N ALA A 98 15.32 -9.34 -0.74
CA ALA A 98 14.41 -8.85 0.29
C ALA A 98 14.94 -9.30 1.66
N LYS A 99 15.64 -8.39 2.35
CA LYS A 99 16.28 -8.62 3.66
C LYS A 99 15.28 -9.12 4.71
N ASP A 100 13.98 -8.86 4.50
CA ASP A 100 12.92 -9.27 5.40
C ASP A 100 11.62 -9.56 4.62
N VAL A 101 11.45 -10.83 4.20
CA VAL A 101 10.21 -11.33 3.59
C VAL A 101 9.01 -11.14 4.51
N GLN A 102 9.20 -11.32 5.82
CA GLN A 102 8.12 -11.20 6.79
C GLN A 102 7.60 -9.77 6.84
N LYS A 103 8.46 -8.76 6.78
CA LYS A 103 8.03 -7.36 6.66
C LYS A 103 7.12 -7.12 5.45
N VAL A 104 7.41 -7.72 4.29
CA VAL A 104 6.56 -7.58 3.10
C VAL A 104 5.21 -8.27 3.29
N VAL A 105 5.21 -9.47 3.88
CA VAL A 105 3.98 -10.19 4.20
C VAL A 105 3.15 -9.40 5.19
N SER A 106 3.74 -8.85 6.26
CA SER A 106 3.04 -8.03 7.25
C SER A 106 2.38 -6.80 6.63
N LEU A 107 3.07 -6.09 5.72
CA LEU A 107 2.46 -4.96 5.00
C LEU A 107 1.22 -5.36 4.20
N LEU A 108 1.22 -6.55 3.58
CA LEU A 108 0.06 -7.07 2.88
C LEU A 108 -1.03 -7.57 3.83
N VAL A 109 -0.66 -8.09 5.00
CA VAL A 109 -1.61 -8.51 6.03
C VAL A 109 -2.35 -7.32 6.62
N ASP A 110 -1.63 -6.23 6.89
CA ASP A 110 -2.22 -5.00 7.43
C ASP A 110 -3.24 -4.39 6.44
N GLU A 111 -2.96 -4.47 5.13
CA GLU A 111 -3.81 -3.89 4.09
C GLU A 111 -4.96 -4.82 3.63
N TYR A 112 -4.71 -6.13 3.53
CA TYR A 112 -5.64 -7.08 2.90
C TYR A 112 -6.11 -8.21 3.83
N GLY A 113 -5.67 -8.24 5.08
CA GLY A 113 -6.00 -9.28 6.05
C GLY A 113 -5.16 -10.55 5.91
N LEU A 114 -5.58 -11.65 6.54
CA LEU A 114 -4.82 -12.90 6.54
C LEU A 114 -4.87 -13.59 5.16
N PRO A 115 -3.73 -14.07 4.63
CA PRO A 115 -3.70 -14.81 3.37
C PRO A 115 -4.09 -16.28 3.55
N ASP A 116 -4.55 -16.88 2.45
CA ASP A 116 -4.41 -18.32 2.25
C ASP A 116 -2.94 -18.65 1.97
N THR A 117 -2.40 -19.65 2.68
CA THR A 117 -1.01 -20.05 2.56
C THR A 117 -0.87 -21.46 1.99
N LYS A 118 0.12 -21.64 1.12
CA LYS A 118 0.51 -22.97 0.63
C LYS A 118 1.99 -23.00 0.28
N LYS A 119 2.59 -24.21 0.33
CA LYS A 119 3.91 -24.46 -0.25
C LYS A 119 3.76 -24.99 -1.67
N ASP A 120 4.60 -24.49 -2.58
CA ASP A 120 4.57 -24.86 -4.00
C ASP A 120 6.00 -24.90 -4.54
N SER A 121 6.52 -26.10 -4.80
CA SER A 121 7.84 -26.28 -5.44
C SER A 121 8.99 -25.55 -4.71
N GLY A 122 8.98 -25.55 -3.37
CA GLY A 122 9.98 -24.85 -2.55
C GLY A 122 9.72 -23.35 -2.35
N TRP A 123 8.61 -22.82 -2.86
CA TRP A 123 8.16 -21.46 -2.61
C TRP A 123 7.07 -21.44 -1.54
N ASP A 124 7.13 -20.43 -0.68
CA ASP A 124 5.98 -20.07 0.14
C ASP A 124 5.09 -19.13 -0.67
N VAL A 125 3.82 -19.49 -0.76
CA VAL A 125 2.83 -18.79 -1.56
C VAL A 125 1.72 -18.29 -0.64
N TYR A 126 1.55 -16.97 -0.64
CA TYR A 126 0.51 -16.27 0.10
C TYR A 126 -0.48 -15.68 -0.90
N ARG A 127 -1.77 -15.86 -0.64
CA ARG A 127 -2.84 -15.42 -1.53
C ARG A 127 -3.87 -14.63 -0.76
N TRP A 128 -4.24 -13.49 -1.32
CA TRP A 128 -5.38 -12.71 -0.87
C TRP A 128 -6.35 -12.59 -2.02
N GLU A 129 -7.63 -12.57 -1.69
CA GLU A 129 -8.67 -12.32 -2.67
C GLU A 129 -9.81 -11.54 -2.03
N ASN A 130 -10.28 -10.50 -2.72
CA ASN A 130 -11.50 -9.77 -2.38
C ASN A 130 -12.34 -9.58 -3.65
N ASP A 131 -13.35 -8.71 -3.61
CA ASP A 131 -14.25 -8.50 -4.74
C ASP A 131 -13.55 -7.88 -5.97
N LYS A 132 -12.48 -7.10 -5.74
CA LYS A 132 -11.80 -6.32 -6.80
C LYS A 132 -10.46 -6.92 -7.20
N LEU A 133 -9.74 -7.54 -6.27
CA LEU A 133 -8.35 -7.93 -6.43
C LEU A 133 -8.12 -9.39 -6.08
N LYS A 134 -7.24 -9.99 -6.86
CA LYS A 134 -6.54 -11.23 -6.52
C LYS A 134 -5.07 -10.89 -6.36
N ILE A 135 -4.48 -11.23 -5.22
CA ILE A 135 -3.08 -10.93 -4.90
C ILE A 135 -2.37 -12.24 -4.63
N LYS A 136 -1.17 -12.39 -5.18
CA LYS A 136 -0.32 -13.55 -4.98
C LYS A 136 1.10 -13.11 -4.70
N LEU A 137 1.59 -13.40 -3.51
CA LEU A 137 3.01 -13.30 -3.17
C LEU A 137 3.63 -14.69 -3.28
N LYS A 138 4.77 -14.77 -3.97
CA LYS A 138 5.67 -15.92 -3.94
C LYS A 138 6.99 -15.46 -3.35
N SER A 139 7.44 -16.13 -2.28
CA SER A 139 8.78 -15.93 -1.73
C SER A 139 9.62 -17.20 -1.87
N GLN A 140 10.88 -17.01 -2.25
CA GLN A 140 11.89 -18.06 -2.25
C GLN A 140 12.97 -17.69 -1.26
N TYR A 141 12.93 -18.34 -0.08
CA TYR A 141 13.86 -18.09 1.02
C TYR A 141 15.32 -18.33 0.63
N THR A 142 15.61 -19.25 -0.30
CA THR A 142 17.00 -19.55 -0.69
C THR A 142 17.66 -18.45 -1.51
N THR A 143 16.87 -17.57 -2.12
CA THR A 143 17.38 -16.50 -2.99
C THR A 143 16.93 -15.11 -2.54
N ASP A 144 16.20 -15.01 -1.43
CA ASP A 144 15.56 -13.79 -0.93
C ASP A 144 14.79 -13.03 -2.02
N ARG A 145 14.15 -13.78 -2.92
CA ARG A 145 13.37 -13.22 -4.02
C ARG A 145 11.90 -13.23 -3.68
N ILE A 146 11.29 -12.06 -3.81
CA ILE A 146 9.85 -11.90 -3.66
C ILE A 146 9.27 -11.46 -4.99
N LYS A 147 8.19 -12.12 -5.39
CA LYS A 147 7.36 -11.69 -6.51
C LYS A 147 5.91 -11.56 -6.06
N ILE A 148 5.35 -10.39 -6.23
CA ILE A 148 3.97 -10.06 -5.88
C ILE A 148 3.25 -9.73 -7.18
N GLY A 149 2.22 -10.51 -7.49
CA GLY A 149 1.29 -10.22 -8.58
C GLY A 149 -0.04 -9.77 -7.99
N MET A 150 -0.49 -8.58 -8.38
CA MET A 150 -1.82 -8.04 -8.07
C MET A 150 -2.63 -7.99 -9.36
N TYR A 151 -3.84 -8.53 -9.36
CA TYR A 151 -4.68 -8.69 -10.55
C TYR A 151 -6.08 -8.12 -10.31
N TYR A 152 -6.53 -7.25 -11.21
CA TYR A 152 -7.85 -6.64 -11.17
C TYR A 152 -8.90 -7.60 -11.73
N LYS A 153 -9.74 -8.14 -10.84
CA LYS A 153 -10.75 -9.17 -11.13
C LYS A 153 -11.71 -8.81 -12.25
N PRO A 154 -12.21 -7.57 -12.38
CA PRO A 154 -13.10 -7.19 -13.48
C PRO A 154 -12.49 -7.35 -14.89
N LEU A 155 -11.16 -7.41 -14.99
CA LEU A 155 -10.44 -7.65 -16.25
C LEU A 155 -9.75 -9.02 -16.29
N MET A 156 -9.98 -9.90 -15.30
CA MET A 156 -9.47 -11.26 -15.35
C MET A 156 -10.21 -12.04 -16.45
N PRO A 157 -9.49 -12.86 -17.25
CA PRO A 157 -10.13 -13.78 -18.16
C PRO A 157 -11.05 -14.73 -17.37
N LYS A 158 -12.25 -14.97 -17.91
CA LYS A 158 -13.23 -15.90 -17.34
C LYS A 158 -12.78 -17.35 -17.51
#